data_AF-A0A7Y0ZFF2-F1
#
_entry.id   AF-A0A7Y0ZFF2-F1
#
_cell.length_a   1.000
_cell.length_b   1.000
_cell.length_c   1.000
_cell.angle_alpha   90.00
_cell.angle_beta   90.00
_cell.angle_gamma   90.00
#
_symmetry.space_group_name_H-M   'P 1'
#
loop_
_entity.id
_entity.type
_entity.pdbx_description
1 polymer ?
#
loop_
_entity_poly.entity_id
_entity_poly.type
_entity_poly.pdbx_seq_one_letter_code
_entity_poly.pdbx_strand_id
1 'polypeptide(L)'
;MARARNIKPGLFSNELLVELPAFDRLAFIGLWCLADREGRLEDRVKRIKIELFPCDDYGVEEGLARLAAAGFISRYQVAGFSVIEIINFQKHQSPHGSEKDSTLPDINGYLTVYERKKNVVVAGSQRKVLVGEQVFNVKEPLEPVNPPFDNALIPDCGILIPDTGFSDSPNQDQHHSLSAGEEIPGSSFEGFDDLEDLPPEDAKQPVDPKAPVEMTLDWMPDANLLKTYCVHFGVSTDLFTKDAVAPFTAHHETTGLLQTQSKWVSLLVKWVKDDKNRASNIRPFPKPQAIARHTLTGSRDYKAGTKENANGTFRL
;
A
#
# COMPACT_ATOMS: atom_id res chain seq x y z
N MET A 1 12.95 2.03 -1.36
CA MET A 1 11.52 2.38 -1.48
C MET A 1 10.91 2.25 -0.10
N ALA A 2 10.26 3.31 0.37
CA ALA A 2 9.66 3.34 1.70
C ALA A 2 8.57 2.26 1.85
N ARG A 3 8.47 1.68 3.04
CA ARG A 3 7.56 0.58 3.35
C ARG A 3 6.47 1.07 4.30
N ALA A 4 5.23 0.67 4.04
CA ALA A 4 4.15 0.91 4.99
C ALA A 4 4.38 0.06 6.26
N ARG A 5 4.20 0.68 7.43
CA ARG A 5 4.35 0.05 8.75
C ARG A 5 3.19 0.48 9.64
N ASN A 6 2.81 -0.36 10.60
CA ASN A 6 1.73 -0.07 11.53
C ASN A 6 2.25 0.69 12.74
N ILE A 7 1.55 1.75 13.15
CA ILE A 7 1.80 2.44 14.41
C ILE A 7 0.93 1.81 15.50
N LYS A 8 1.58 1.20 16.50
CA LYS A 8 0.89 0.58 17.65
C LYS A 8 0.59 1.64 18.72
N PRO A 9 -0.56 1.57 19.42
CA PRO A 9 -0.89 2.52 20.50
C PRO A 9 0.18 2.60 21.60
N GLY A 10 0.82 1.47 21.92
CA GLY A 10 1.89 1.41 22.93
C GLY A 10 3.10 2.30 22.64
N LEU A 11 3.25 2.82 21.42
CA LEU A 11 4.23 3.86 21.10
C LEU A 11 4.01 5.12 21.94
N PHE A 12 2.75 5.55 22.05
CA PHE A 12 2.38 6.80 22.74
C PHE A 12 2.37 6.68 24.25
N SER A 13 2.38 5.45 24.77
CA SER A 13 2.43 5.16 26.21
C SER A 13 3.84 4.83 26.71
N ASN A 14 4.85 4.87 25.84
CA ASN A 14 6.23 4.61 26.24
C ASN A 14 6.84 5.86 26.89
N GLU A 15 7.07 5.81 28.20
CA GLU A 15 7.58 6.93 29.01
C GLU A 15 8.88 7.51 28.44
N LEU A 16 9.87 6.67 28.15
CA LEU A 16 11.17 7.09 27.62
C LEU A 16 11.05 7.75 26.24
N LEU A 17 10.13 7.28 25.40
CA LEU A 17 9.93 7.87 24.08
C LEU A 17 9.17 9.19 24.16
N VAL A 18 8.20 9.31 25.08
CA VAL A 18 7.39 10.50 25.27
C VAL A 18 8.22 11.67 25.81
N GLU A 19 9.28 11.39 26.58
CA GLU A 19 10.24 12.40 27.04
C GLU A 19 11.05 13.05 25.90
N LEU A 20 11.17 12.39 24.74
CA LEU A 20 11.89 12.94 23.60
C LEU A 20 11.08 14.03 22.87
N PRO A 21 11.75 14.99 22.19
CA PRO A 21 11.11 15.97 21.33
C PRO A 21 10.13 15.34 20.34
N ALA A 22 9.05 16.06 20.00
CA ALA A 22 8.02 15.54 19.10
C ALA A 22 8.55 15.08 17.75
N PHE A 23 9.51 15.81 17.18
CA PHE A 23 10.16 15.45 15.93
C PHE A 23 11.06 14.21 16.05
N ASP A 24 11.68 13.95 17.20
CA ASP A 24 12.43 12.71 17.43
C ASP A 24 11.51 11.49 17.43
N ARG A 25 10.33 11.63 18.05
CA ARG A 25 9.29 10.58 18.01
C ARG A 25 8.81 10.35 16.59
N LEU A 26 8.61 11.41 15.81
CA LEU A 26 8.24 11.31 14.39
C LEU A 26 9.36 10.68 13.56
N ALA A 27 10.62 11.05 13.82
CA ALA A 27 11.79 10.46 13.18
C ALA A 27 11.85 8.97 13.46
N PHE A 28 11.64 8.54 14.72
CA PHE A 28 11.61 7.14 15.08
C PHE A 28 10.56 6.34 14.30
N ILE A 29 9.34 6.87 14.15
CA ILE A 29 8.30 6.28 13.31
C ILE A 29 8.75 6.22 11.84
N GLY A 30 9.29 7.32 11.33
CA GLY A 30 9.78 7.42 9.94
C GLY A 30 10.90 6.41 9.63
N LEU A 31 11.81 6.17 10.58
CA LEU A 31 12.88 5.18 10.45
C LEU A 31 12.32 3.77 10.19
N TRP A 32 11.14 3.41 10.71
CA TRP A 32 10.53 2.11 10.43
C TRP A 32 10.19 1.90 8.96
N CYS A 33 9.84 3.00 8.26
CA CYS A 33 9.49 3.01 6.85
C CYS A 33 10.73 2.89 5.96
N LEU A 34 11.88 3.39 6.43
CA LEU A 34 13.16 3.32 5.73
C LEU A 34 13.90 2.01 5.99
N ALA A 35 13.69 1.42 7.18
CA ALA A 35 14.34 0.21 7.60
C ALA A 35 13.93 -1.03 6.79
N ASP A 36 14.89 -1.93 6.66
CA ASP A 36 14.70 -3.22 6.06
C ASP A 36 13.83 -4.15 6.96
N ARG A 37 13.69 -5.42 6.59
CA ARG A 37 12.87 -6.37 7.37
C ARG A 37 13.45 -6.63 8.76
N GLU A 38 14.77 -6.53 8.91
CA GLU A 38 15.46 -6.74 10.18
C GLU A 38 15.40 -5.48 11.06
N GLY A 39 14.89 -4.37 10.53
CA GLY A 39 14.90 -3.08 11.22
C GLY A 39 16.20 -2.31 10.99
N ARG A 40 16.95 -2.61 9.92
CA ARG A 40 18.24 -1.97 9.62
C ARG A 40 18.15 -1.02 8.44
N LEU A 41 18.88 0.08 8.50
CA LEU A 41 19.02 1.03 7.39
C LEU A 41 20.46 1.58 7.34
N GLU A 42 20.85 2.13 6.20
CA GLU A 42 22.12 2.82 6.08
C GLU A 42 22.12 4.10 6.92
N ASP A 43 23.19 4.34 7.66
CA ASP A 43 23.40 5.54 8.43
C ASP A 43 23.84 6.70 7.52
N ARG A 44 22.86 7.28 6.83
CA ARG A 44 23.05 8.39 5.89
C ARG A 44 22.14 9.55 6.27
N VAL A 45 22.58 10.34 7.23
CA VAL A 45 21.88 11.50 7.80
C VAL A 45 21.21 12.39 6.75
N LYS A 46 21.97 12.82 5.72
CA LYS A 46 21.45 13.68 4.64
C LYS A 46 20.31 13.02 3.87
N ARG A 47 20.41 11.70 3.64
CA ARG A 47 19.37 10.94 2.94
C ARG A 47 18.12 10.80 3.80
N ILE A 48 18.30 10.45 5.08
CA ILE A 48 17.19 10.38 6.05
C ILE A 48 16.48 11.73 6.15
N LYS A 49 17.24 12.83 6.18
CA LYS A 49 16.72 14.20 6.16
C LYS A 49 15.85 14.48 4.95
N ILE A 50 16.34 14.19 3.74
CA ILE A 50 15.58 14.42 2.50
C ILE A 50 14.33 13.54 2.44
N GLU A 51 14.42 12.28 2.89
CA GLU A 51 13.31 11.33 2.79
C GLU A 51 12.21 11.56 3.85
N LEU A 52 12.56 12.00 5.05
CA LEU A 52 11.61 12.17 6.16
C LEU A 52 11.23 13.62 6.45
N PHE A 53 12.13 14.58 6.21
CA PHE A 53 12.02 15.96 6.66
C PHE A 53 12.58 16.96 5.61
N PRO A 54 12.15 16.89 4.33
CA PRO A 54 12.76 17.66 3.24
C PRO A 54 12.68 19.18 3.42
N CYS A 55 11.63 19.67 4.08
CA CYS A 55 11.36 21.10 4.25
C CYS A 55 11.36 21.56 5.71
N ASP A 56 11.52 20.64 6.66
CA ASP A 56 11.49 20.97 8.08
C ASP A 56 12.87 21.44 8.56
N ASP A 57 12.92 22.28 9.59
CA ASP A 57 14.16 22.64 10.28
C ASP A 57 14.46 21.67 11.44
N TYR A 58 14.51 20.38 11.10
CA TYR A 58 14.82 19.32 12.06
C TYR A 58 16.26 18.82 11.92
N GLY A 59 17.03 18.92 13.00
CA GLY A 59 18.38 18.34 13.13
C GLY A 59 18.33 16.82 13.27
N VAL A 60 18.49 16.12 12.14
CA VAL A 60 18.40 14.65 12.10
C VAL A 60 19.54 13.98 12.86
N GLU A 61 20.76 14.51 12.80
CA GLU A 61 21.91 13.91 13.50
C GLU A 61 21.71 13.96 15.02
N GLU A 62 21.25 15.10 15.54
CA GLU A 62 20.98 15.31 16.96
C GLU A 62 19.80 14.44 17.41
N GLY A 63 18.77 14.31 16.57
CA GLY A 63 17.64 13.42 16.82
C GLY A 63 18.03 11.95 16.88
N LEU A 64 18.86 11.49 15.94
CA LEU A 64 19.40 10.13 15.94
C LEU A 64 20.28 9.89 17.18
N ALA A 65 21.08 10.86 17.58
CA ALA A 65 21.89 10.77 18.80
C ALA A 65 21.01 10.63 20.06
N ARG A 66 19.92 11.41 20.18
CA ARG A 66 18.97 11.29 21.30
C ARG A 66 18.24 9.96 21.31
N LEU A 67 17.78 9.48 20.15
CA LEU A 67 17.16 8.16 20.01
C LEU A 67 18.11 7.02 20.39
N ALA A 68 19.39 7.15 20.02
CA ALA A 68 20.41 6.17 20.40
C ALA A 68 20.70 6.20 21.90
N ALA A 69 20.84 7.40 22.49
CA ALA A 69 21.05 7.57 23.92
C ALA A 69 19.88 7.02 24.76
N ALA A 70 18.65 7.17 24.27
CA ALA A 70 17.45 6.61 24.88
C ALA A 70 17.27 5.10 24.63
N GLY A 71 18.15 4.46 23.84
CA GLY A 71 18.15 3.01 23.61
C GLY A 71 17.08 2.52 22.62
N PHE A 72 16.56 3.39 21.75
CA PHE A 72 15.59 3.01 20.71
C PHE A 72 16.26 2.55 19.41
N ILE A 73 17.48 3.03 19.14
CA ILE A 73 18.27 2.65 17.97
C ILE A 73 19.71 2.36 18.39
N SER A 74 20.41 1.54 17.59
CA SER A 74 21.85 1.31 17.68
C SER A 74 22.51 1.77 16.38
N ARG A 75 23.58 2.55 16.48
CA ARG A 75 24.39 2.99 15.33
C ARG A 75 25.74 2.29 15.39
N TYR A 76 26.15 1.63 14.32
CA TYR A 76 27.42 0.91 14.26
C TYR A 76 28.02 0.89 12.86
N GLN A 77 29.30 0.56 12.78
CA GLN A 77 30.00 0.32 11.53
C GLN A 77 30.55 -1.10 11.50
N VAL A 78 30.29 -1.82 10.41
CA VAL A 78 30.71 -3.22 10.26
C VAL A 78 30.84 -3.57 8.79
N ALA A 79 31.90 -4.31 8.41
CA ALA A 79 32.17 -4.73 7.03
C ALA A 79 32.05 -3.59 5.98
N GLY A 80 32.46 -2.37 6.35
CA GLY A 80 32.38 -1.17 5.51
C GLY A 80 30.99 -0.52 5.38
N PHE A 81 29.98 -1.03 6.09
CA PHE A 81 28.66 -0.40 6.20
C PHE A 81 28.57 0.46 7.45
N SER A 82 27.99 1.65 7.33
CA SER A 82 27.48 2.40 8.48
C SER A 82 25.97 2.14 8.58
N VAL A 83 25.53 1.58 9.70
CA VAL A 83 24.18 1.01 9.86
C VAL A 83 23.51 1.60 11.10
N ILE A 84 22.22 1.89 10.96
CA ILE A 84 21.31 2.12 12.07
C ILE A 84 20.41 0.89 12.20
N GLU A 85 20.31 0.31 13.38
CA GLU A 85 19.42 -0.79 13.71
C GLU A 85 18.40 -0.34 14.74
N ILE A 86 17.12 -0.58 14.44
CA ILE A 86 16.01 -0.24 15.32
C ILE A 86 15.85 -1.34 16.36
N ILE A 87 16.04 -1.00 17.63
CA ILE A 87 16.05 -1.97 18.71
C ILE A 87 14.63 -2.53 18.90
N ASN A 88 14.53 -3.85 19.12
CA ASN A 88 13.26 -4.56 19.24
C ASN A 88 12.34 -4.45 18.01
N PHE A 89 12.83 -4.08 16.83
CA PHE A 89 12.02 -3.89 15.63
C PHE A 89 11.10 -5.09 15.33
N GLN A 90 11.65 -6.31 15.30
CA GLN A 90 10.86 -7.52 15.01
C GLN A 90 9.81 -7.88 16.09
N LYS A 91 9.91 -7.32 17.30
CA LYS A 91 8.87 -7.46 18.33
C LYS A 91 7.69 -6.52 18.07
N HIS A 92 7.97 -5.35 17.48
CA HIS A 92 6.97 -4.30 17.30
C HIS A 92 6.43 -4.21 15.87
N GLN A 93 7.17 -4.68 14.88
CA GLN A 93 6.79 -4.73 13.48
C GLN A 93 6.74 -6.17 12.98
N SER A 94 5.80 -6.46 12.08
CA SER A 94 5.68 -7.77 11.42
C SER A 94 5.84 -7.56 9.91
N PRO A 95 7.09 -7.46 9.41
CA PRO A 95 7.39 -7.41 7.99
C PRO A 95 6.64 -8.49 7.21
N HIS A 96 6.14 -8.16 6.02
CA HIS A 96 5.38 -9.13 5.23
C HIS A 96 6.30 -10.29 4.82
N GLY A 97 5.75 -11.50 4.68
CA GLY A 97 6.52 -12.71 4.33
C GLY A 97 7.34 -12.59 3.04
N SER A 98 6.79 -11.88 2.05
CA SER A 98 7.43 -11.60 0.75
C SER A 98 8.39 -10.41 0.74
N GLU A 99 8.54 -9.69 1.86
CA GLU A 99 9.52 -8.61 1.98
C GLU A 99 10.93 -9.16 1.76
N LYS A 100 11.78 -8.43 1.02
CA LYS A 100 13.15 -8.85 0.72
C LYS A 100 13.97 -9.00 2.00
N ASP A 101 14.91 -9.94 1.98
CA ASP A 101 15.86 -10.12 3.08
C ASP A 101 16.75 -8.89 3.24
N SER A 102 17.29 -8.74 4.44
CA SER A 102 18.24 -7.67 4.74
C SER A 102 19.51 -7.83 3.92
N THR A 103 19.99 -6.71 3.39
CA THR A 103 21.31 -6.61 2.76
C THR A 103 22.32 -5.96 3.71
N LEU A 104 21.89 -5.57 4.91
CA LEU A 104 22.71 -4.88 5.90
C LEU A 104 23.10 -5.84 7.03
N PRO A 105 24.41 -6.02 7.29
CA PRO A 105 24.87 -6.91 8.35
C PRO A 105 24.39 -6.46 9.73
N ASP A 106 24.20 -7.42 10.63
CA ASP A 106 24.07 -7.16 12.07
C ASP A 106 25.39 -6.63 12.66
N ILE A 107 25.36 -6.20 13.93
CA ILE A 107 26.56 -5.67 14.62
C ILE A 107 27.75 -6.64 14.64
N ASN A 108 27.49 -7.94 14.49
CA ASN A 108 28.53 -8.98 14.46
C ASN A 108 28.94 -9.37 13.03
N GLY A 109 28.45 -8.64 12.01
CA GLY A 109 28.80 -8.87 10.61
C GLY A 109 27.97 -9.94 9.92
N TYR A 110 26.82 -10.37 10.45
CA TYR A 110 26.00 -11.42 9.85
C TYR A 110 24.76 -10.88 9.12
N LEU A 111 24.48 -11.42 7.94
CA LEU A 111 23.22 -11.25 7.24
C LEU A 111 22.22 -12.34 7.63
N THR A 112 20.98 -11.94 7.89
CA THR A 112 19.86 -12.87 8.10
C THR A 112 19.23 -13.23 6.74
N VAL A 113 19.29 -14.50 6.36
CA VAL A 113 18.67 -15.01 5.12
C VAL A 113 17.51 -15.92 5.47
N TYR A 114 16.34 -15.66 4.89
CA TYR A 114 15.13 -16.44 5.13
C TYR A 114 14.86 -17.40 3.98
N GLU A 115 14.73 -18.69 4.30
CA GLU A 115 14.31 -19.69 3.33
C GLU A 115 12.82 -19.54 3.04
N ARG A 116 12.46 -19.32 1.77
CA ARG A 116 11.08 -19.17 1.32
C ARG A 116 10.67 -20.42 0.54
N LYS A 117 9.63 -21.13 1.00
CA LYS A 117 9.04 -22.23 0.24
C LYS A 117 8.16 -21.67 -0.88
N LYS A 118 8.21 -22.28 -2.07
CA LYS A 118 7.30 -21.94 -3.18
C LYS A 118 5.85 -22.05 -2.67
N ASN A 119 5.06 -20.99 -2.85
CA ASN A 119 3.64 -20.86 -2.48
C ASN A 119 3.29 -20.71 -0.98
N VAL A 120 4.23 -20.43 -0.08
CA VAL A 120 3.93 -20.18 1.35
C VAL A 120 4.44 -18.80 1.77
N VAL A 121 3.57 -18.00 2.38
CA VAL A 121 3.88 -16.63 2.87
C VAL A 121 4.58 -16.66 4.23
N VAL A 122 4.64 -17.82 4.89
CA VAL A 122 5.35 -17.97 6.16
C VAL A 122 6.85 -18.09 5.89
N ALA A 123 7.64 -17.25 6.57
CA ALA A 123 9.09 -17.35 6.56
C ALA A 123 9.48 -18.77 7.04
N GLY A 124 10.25 -19.50 6.22
CA GLY A 124 10.79 -20.80 6.57
C GLY A 124 11.93 -20.68 7.59
N SER A 125 12.85 -21.65 7.57
CA SER A 125 14.05 -21.60 8.41
C SER A 125 14.87 -20.33 8.12
N GLN A 126 15.53 -19.79 9.14
CA GLN A 126 16.46 -18.67 8.99
C GLN A 126 17.90 -19.16 9.16
N ARG A 127 18.81 -18.60 8.39
CA ARG A 127 20.25 -18.84 8.52
C ARG A 127 21.02 -17.52 8.58
N LYS A 128 22.10 -17.50 9.37
CA LYS A 128 23.03 -16.37 9.41
C LYS A 128 24.20 -16.64 8.48
N VAL A 129 24.54 -15.66 7.65
CA VAL A 129 25.68 -15.71 6.73
C VAL A 129 26.65 -14.60 7.12
N LEU A 130 27.89 -14.96 7.47
CA LEU A 130 28.90 -13.96 7.78
C LEU A 130 29.25 -13.20 6.50
N VAL A 131 29.20 -11.86 6.58
CA VAL A 131 29.77 -11.01 5.55
C VAL A 131 31.28 -11.10 5.72
N GLY A 132 31.94 -11.90 4.88
CA GLY A 132 33.39 -11.78 4.72
C GLY A 132 33.71 -10.35 4.31
N GLU A 133 34.91 -9.85 4.65
CA GLU A 133 35.36 -8.54 4.19
C GLU A 133 35.17 -8.45 2.68
N GLN A 134 34.11 -7.78 2.25
CA GLN A 134 34.02 -7.30 0.89
C GLN A 134 35.10 -6.23 0.84
N VAL A 135 36.27 -6.62 0.35
CA VAL A 135 37.27 -5.69 -0.14
C VAL A 135 36.52 -4.85 -1.17
N PHE A 136 36.09 -3.66 -0.77
CA PHE A 136 35.70 -2.66 -1.73
C PHE A 136 36.96 -2.46 -2.56
N ASN A 137 36.97 -3.00 -3.79
CA ASN A 137 37.85 -2.50 -4.82
C ASN A 137 37.37 -1.08 -5.12
N VAL A 138 37.64 -0.17 -4.18
CA VAL A 138 37.74 1.25 -4.45
C VAL A 138 38.91 1.30 -5.41
N LYS A 139 38.61 1.34 -6.72
CA LYS A 139 39.55 2.00 -7.62
C LYS A 139 39.89 3.32 -6.97
N GLU A 140 41.18 3.61 -6.84
CA GLU A 140 41.70 4.86 -6.28
C GLU A 140 40.79 6.03 -6.69
N PRO A 141 40.54 7.00 -5.79
CA PRO A 141 39.73 8.16 -6.13
C PRO A 141 40.24 8.74 -7.45
N LEU A 142 39.45 8.62 -8.52
CA LEU A 142 39.75 9.32 -9.75
C LEU A 142 39.81 10.80 -9.36
N GLU A 143 40.83 11.47 -9.86
CA GLU A 143 41.09 12.89 -9.60
C GLU A 143 39.80 13.72 -9.67
N PRO A 144 39.67 14.80 -8.87
CA PRO A 144 38.48 15.62 -8.87
C PRO A 144 38.22 16.17 -10.28
N VAL A 145 37.32 15.50 -11.01
CA VAL A 145 36.79 15.99 -12.27
C VAL A 145 35.93 17.19 -11.91
N ASN A 146 36.45 18.39 -12.15
CA ASN A 146 35.65 19.61 -12.17
C ASN A 146 34.51 19.38 -13.18
N PRO A 147 33.25 19.27 -12.76
CA PRO A 147 32.16 19.17 -13.71
C PRO A 147 32.08 20.50 -14.47
N PRO A 148 31.98 20.49 -15.81
CA PRO A 148 31.60 21.69 -16.53
C PRO A 148 30.23 22.16 -16.01
N PHE A 149 30.10 23.46 -15.78
CA PHE A 149 28.94 24.12 -15.18
C PHE A 149 27.64 24.06 -16.03
N ASP A 150 27.53 23.14 -16.98
CA ASP A 150 26.44 23.10 -17.97
C ASP A 150 25.37 22.04 -17.69
N ASN A 151 25.39 21.37 -16.54
CA ASN A 151 24.30 20.46 -16.13
C ASN A 151 23.14 21.18 -15.42
N ALA A 152 22.79 22.37 -15.90
CA ALA A 152 21.48 22.94 -15.67
C ALA A 152 20.52 22.34 -16.70
N LEU A 153 19.74 21.33 -16.30
CA LEU A 153 18.48 21.04 -16.98
C LEU A 153 17.63 22.31 -16.89
N ILE A 154 17.57 23.02 -18.01
CA ILE A 154 16.76 24.21 -18.24
C ILE A 154 15.32 23.90 -17.80
N PRO A 155 14.74 24.64 -16.84
CA PRO A 155 13.29 24.67 -16.70
C PRO A 155 12.77 25.73 -17.68
N ASP A 156 12.07 25.26 -18.72
CA ASP A 156 11.21 26.10 -19.55
C ASP A 156 10.12 26.73 -18.68
N CYS A 157 10.39 27.91 -18.15
CA CYS A 157 9.40 28.81 -17.55
C CYS A 157 9.74 30.25 -17.97
N GLY A 158 9.47 30.61 -19.21
CA GLY A 158 9.22 32.01 -19.57
C GLY A 158 7.77 32.36 -19.25
N ILE A 159 7.50 33.64 -18.90
CA ILE A 159 6.21 34.30 -18.50
C ILE A 159 6.13 34.39 -16.94
N LEU A 160 6.30 35.53 -16.22
CA LEU A 160 6.02 36.97 -16.44
C LEU A 160 6.80 37.93 -15.49
N ILE A 161 7.40 38.98 -16.11
CA ILE A 161 7.46 40.46 -15.87
C ILE A 161 7.86 41.03 -14.46
N PRO A 162 8.19 42.35 -14.28
CA PRO A 162 8.91 43.40 -15.06
C PRO A 162 10.12 43.99 -14.31
N ASP A 163 10.99 44.76 -14.98
CA ASP A 163 11.21 46.19 -14.64
C ASP A 163 12.40 46.85 -15.38
N THR A 164 12.10 48.03 -15.96
CA THR A 164 13.00 49.18 -16.26
C THR A 164 14.09 48.98 -17.34
N GLY A 165 14.37 49.88 -18.29
CA GLY A 165 13.93 51.23 -18.64
C GLY A 165 14.96 51.88 -19.58
N PHE A 166 14.53 52.87 -20.40
CA PHE A 166 15.30 53.83 -21.25
C PHE A 166 15.74 53.36 -22.66
N SER A 167 15.07 53.84 -23.74
CA SER A 167 15.30 55.06 -24.59
C SER A 167 16.02 54.64 -25.90
N ASP A 168 15.64 54.95 -27.15
CA ASP A 168 15.10 56.16 -27.80
C ASP A 168 14.39 55.80 -29.14
N SER A 169 13.59 56.73 -29.67
CA SER A 169 12.76 56.70 -30.91
C SER A 169 13.59 56.67 -32.25
N PRO A 170 13.02 56.71 -33.50
CA PRO A 170 11.61 56.80 -33.97
C PRO A 170 11.19 55.92 -35.20
N ASN A 171 9.87 55.92 -35.47
CA ASN A 171 9.16 55.79 -36.77
C ASN A 171 9.28 54.53 -37.66
N GLN A 172 8.17 53.79 -37.83
CA GLN A 172 7.30 53.95 -39.02
C GLN A 172 5.96 53.21 -38.89
N ASP A 173 4.93 53.89 -39.35
CA ASP A 173 3.49 53.63 -39.32
C ASP A 173 3.05 52.36 -40.05
N GLN A 174 2.04 51.65 -39.51
CA GLN A 174 0.83 51.21 -40.25
C GLN A 174 -0.39 51.13 -39.29
N HIS A 175 -1.22 52.19 -39.30
CA HIS A 175 -2.70 52.21 -39.42
C HIS A 175 -3.46 50.86 -39.28
N HIS A 176 -4.62 50.65 -38.63
CA HIS A 176 -5.71 51.41 -37.97
C HIS A 176 -6.44 50.35 -37.06
N SER A 177 -6.83 50.58 -35.80
CA SER A 177 -8.15 51.14 -35.35
C SER A 177 -9.37 50.59 -36.12
N LEU A 178 -10.50 50.11 -35.56
CA LEU A 178 -11.16 50.23 -34.24
C LEU A 178 -12.36 49.24 -34.21
N SER A 179 -12.79 48.85 -33.00
CA SER A 179 -14.17 48.77 -32.43
C SER A 179 -15.40 48.42 -33.31
N ALA A 180 -16.55 47.94 -32.81
CA ALA A 180 -17.12 47.51 -31.52
C ALA A 180 -18.59 47.13 -31.81
N GLY A 181 -19.23 46.36 -30.92
CA GLY A 181 -20.70 46.28 -30.70
C GLY A 181 -21.58 45.83 -31.88
N GLU A 182 -22.77 45.30 -31.74
CA GLU A 182 -23.64 44.79 -30.68
C GLU A 182 -24.87 44.23 -31.44
N GLU A 183 -25.82 43.65 -30.72
CA GLU A 183 -27.25 43.49 -31.09
C GLU A 183 -27.75 42.13 -31.61
N ILE A 184 -28.66 41.62 -30.78
CA ILE A 184 -29.69 40.60 -31.01
C ILE A 184 -30.89 41.30 -31.66
N PRO A 185 -31.63 40.62 -32.55
CA PRO A 185 -33.08 40.78 -32.57
C PRO A 185 -33.83 39.44 -32.50
N GLY A 186 -34.98 39.46 -31.82
CA GLY A 186 -35.91 38.34 -31.69
C GLY A 186 -37.01 38.27 -32.76
N SER A 187 -37.97 37.37 -32.49
CA SER A 187 -39.13 36.92 -33.29
C SER A 187 -38.76 35.92 -34.41
N SER A 188 -39.34 34.72 -34.52
CA SER A 188 -40.78 34.42 -34.53
C SER A 188 -41.02 32.94 -34.23
N PHE A 189 -42.09 32.65 -33.49
CA PHE A 189 -42.70 31.34 -33.30
C PHE A 189 -43.59 31.02 -34.52
N GLU A 190 -43.32 29.93 -35.25
CA GLU A 190 -44.30 29.15 -36.03
C GLU A 190 -43.77 27.71 -36.20
N GLY A 191 -44.65 26.70 -36.05
CA GLY A 191 -44.37 25.33 -36.50
C GLY A 191 -44.52 24.24 -35.44
N PHE A 192 -45.72 24.08 -34.90
CA PHE A 192 -46.20 22.81 -34.34
C PHE A 192 -46.83 22.06 -35.52
N ASP A 193 -46.11 21.10 -36.12
CA ASP A 193 -46.67 20.01 -36.94
C ASP A 193 -45.51 19.08 -37.30
N ASP A 194 -45.43 17.96 -36.58
CA ASP A 194 -45.10 16.62 -37.10
C ASP A 194 -44.85 15.70 -35.90
N LEU A 195 -45.97 15.43 -35.21
CA LEU A 195 -46.16 14.24 -34.42
C LEU A 195 -46.58 13.14 -35.40
N GLU A 196 -45.63 12.45 -36.01
CA GLU A 196 -45.83 11.09 -36.56
C GLU A 196 -44.48 10.42 -36.84
N ASP A 197 -44.39 9.15 -36.46
CA ASP A 197 -43.28 8.19 -36.64
C ASP A 197 -42.02 8.32 -35.75
N LEU A 198 -42.18 7.97 -34.48
CA LEU A 198 -41.12 7.31 -33.71
C LEU A 198 -41.04 5.83 -34.11
N PRO A 199 -39.96 5.34 -34.74
CA PRO A 199 -39.72 3.91 -34.90
C PRO A 199 -39.42 3.29 -33.52
N PRO A 200 -39.71 1.99 -33.32
CA PRO A 200 -39.57 1.35 -32.02
C PRO A 200 -38.12 1.43 -31.54
N GLU A 201 -37.93 1.93 -30.32
CA GLU A 201 -36.67 1.79 -29.58
C GLU A 201 -36.39 0.30 -29.34
N ASP A 202 -35.67 -0.34 -30.24
CA ASP A 202 -34.99 -1.62 -29.98
C ASP A 202 -33.92 -1.88 -31.05
N ALA A 203 -32.89 -1.04 -31.08
CA ALA A 203 -31.64 -1.36 -31.75
C ALA A 203 -30.47 -0.80 -30.94
N LYS A 204 -29.96 -1.61 -30.00
CA LYS A 204 -28.73 -1.33 -29.25
C LYS A 204 -27.60 -1.03 -30.24
N GLN A 205 -27.13 0.21 -30.25
CA GLN A 205 -25.98 0.60 -31.04
C GLN A 205 -24.76 -0.24 -30.63
N PRO A 206 -23.88 -0.63 -31.57
CA PRO A 206 -22.68 -1.39 -31.25
C PRO A 206 -21.77 -0.55 -30.36
N VAL A 207 -21.72 -0.89 -29.07
CA VAL A 207 -20.88 -0.21 -28.08
C VAL A 207 -19.42 -0.47 -28.44
N ASP A 208 -18.65 0.60 -28.69
CA ASP A 208 -17.21 0.48 -28.90
C ASP A 208 -16.58 -0.18 -27.64
N PRO A 209 -15.95 -1.37 -27.77
CA PRO A 209 -15.44 -2.13 -26.63
C PRO A 209 -14.30 -1.43 -25.87
N LYS A 210 -13.74 -0.34 -26.40
CA LYS A 210 -12.70 0.48 -25.76
C LYS A 210 -13.22 1.79 -25.17
N ALA A 211 -14.49 2.15 -25.36
CA ALA A 211 -15.06 3.34 -24.75
C ALA A 211 -15.05 3.20 -23.20
N PRO A 212 -14.70 4.27 -22.47
CA PRO A 212 -14.85 4.30 -21.02
C PRO A 212 -16.34 4.24 -20.66
N VAL A 213 -16.70 3.29 -19.79
CA VAL A 213 -18.07 3.10 -19.30
C VAL A 213 -18.06 3.03 -17.78
N GLU A 214 -19.01 3.74 -17.17
CA GLU A 214 -19.30 3.67 -15.74
C GLU A 214 -20.08 2.40 -15.38
N MET A 215 -19.92 1.96 -14.14
CA MET A 215 -20.72 0.85 -13.61
C MET A 215 -22.09 1.38 -13.14
N THR A 216 -23.17 0.96 -13.80
CA THR A 216 -24.54 1.22 -13.37
C THR A 216 -25.18 -0.06 -12.80
N LEU A 217 -26.24 0.06 -12.00
CA LEU A 217 -26.93 -1.10 -11.42
C LEU A 217 -27.58 -2.00 -12.48
N ASP A 218 -28.04 -1.39 -13.58
CA ASP A 218 -28.62 -2.08 -14.74
C ASP A 218 -27.56 -2.50 -15.78
N TRP A 219 -26.27 -2.30 -15.48
CA TRP A 219 -25.20 -2.66 -16.39
C TRP A 219 -25.19 -4.16 -16.67
N MET A 220 -25.09 -4.52 -17.96
CA MET A 220 -25.02 -5.90 -18.44
C MET A 220 -23.74 -6.07 -19.26
N PRO A 221 -22.97 -7.16 -19.07
CA PRO A 221 -21.83 -7.43 -19.91
C PRO A 221 -22.24 -7.68 -21.37
N ASP A 222 -21.42 -7.23 -22.31
CA ASP A 222 -21.58 -7.60 -23.71
C ASP A 222 -21.48 -9.12 -23.88
N ALA A 223 -22.44 -9.71 -24.61
CA ALA A 223 -22.59 -11.16 -24.71
C ALA A 223 -21.41 -11.83 -25.46
N ASN A 224 -20.81 -11.14 -26.43
CA ASN A 224 -19.70 -11.68 -27.20
C ASN A 224 -18.42 -11.63 -26.38
N LEU A 225 -18.13 -10.49 -25.73
CA LEU A 225 -17.00 -10.37 -24.82
C LEU A 225 -17.10 -11.37 -23.66
N LEU A 226 -18.28 -11.50 -23.04
CA LEU A 226 -18.48 -12.44 -21.94
C LEU A 226 -18.15 -13.87 -22.37
N LYS A 227 -18.65 -14.33 -23.53
CA LYS A 227 -18.33 -15.66 -24.08
C LYS A 227 -16.82 -15.84 -24.25
N THR A 228 -16.13 -14.86 -24.84
CA THR A 228 -14.67 -14.90 -25.04
C THR A 228 -13.92 -15.03 -23.72
N TYR A 229 -14.25 -14.21 -22.72
CA TYR A 229 -13.60 -14.25 -21.41
C TYR A 229 -13.92 -15.54 -20.63
N CYS A 230 -15.16 -16.04 -20.71
CA CYS A 230 -15.56 -17.31 -20.11
C CYS A 230 -14.71 -18.48 -20.62
N VAL A 231 -14.46 -18.54 -21.94
CA VAL A 231 -13.58 -19.55 -22.54
C VAL A 231 -12.14 -19.42 -22.01
N HIS A 232 -11.60 -18.20 -21.94
CA HIS A 232 -10.24 -17.97 -21.43
C HIS A 232 -10.06 -18.34 -19.95
N PHE A 233 -11.09 -18.10 -19.12
CA PHE A 233 -11.02 -18.35 -17.68
C PHE A 233 -11.52 -19.75 -17.28
N GLY A 234 -12.04 -20.54 -18.21
CA GLY A 234 -12.56 -21.89 -18.00
C GLY A 234 -13.85 -21.91 -17.18
N VAL A 235 -14.77 -20.98 -17.44
CA VAL A 235 -16.02 -20.79 -16.68
C VAL A 235 -17.22 -20.89 -17.64
N SER A 236 -18.31 -21.55 -17.24
CA SER A 236 -19.53 -21.61 -18.07
C SER A 236 -20.25 -20.26 -18.07
N THR A 237 -20.82 -19.88 -19.22
CA THR A 237 -21.67 -18.69 -19.37
C THR A 237 -22.95 -18.74 -18.53
N ASP A 238 -23.42 -19.93 -18.17
CA ASP A 238 -24.66 -20.12 -17.41
C ASP A 238 -24.55 -19.62 -15.96
N LEU A 239 -23.33 -19.37 -15.50
CA LEU A 239 -23.06 -18.87 -14.15
C LEU A 239 -23.31 -17.37 -14.02
N PHE A 240 -23.50 -16.65 -15.14
CA PHE A 240 -23.68 -15.19 -15.17
C PHE A 240 -25.17 -14.83 -15.23
N THR A 241 -25.92 -15.31 -14.25
CA THR A 241 -27.32 -14.90 -14.05
C THR A 241 -27.38 -13.47 -13.49
N LYS A 242 -28.54 -12.81 -13.60
CA LYS A 242 -28.74 -11.46 -13.03
C LYS A 242 -28.37 -11.41 -11.53
N ASP A 243 -28.73 -12.45 -10.78
CA ASP A 243 -28.42 -12.57 -9.36
C ASP A 243 -26.92 -12.70 -9.07
N ALA A 244 -26.15 -13.31 -9.98
CA ALA A 244 -24.69 -13.43 -9.84
C ALA A 244 -23.96 -12.13 -10.23
N VAL A 245 -24.56 -11.32 -11.11
CA VAL A 245 -24.00 -10.04 -11.58
C VAL A 245 -24.34 -8.90 -10.62
N ALA A 246 -25.51 -8.91 -9.97
CA ALA A 246 -25.97 -7.83 -9.10
C ALA A 246 -25.01 -7.47 -7.94
N PRO A 247 -24.36 -8.42 -7.23
CA PRO A 247 -23.37 -8.07 -6.21
C PRO A 247 -22.15 -7.34 -6.77
N PHE A 248 -21.76 -7.67 -8.01
CA PHE A 248 -20.64 -7.05 -8.68
C PHE A 248 -20.96 -5.61 -9.11
N THR A 249 -22.14 -5.37 -9.68
CA THR A 249 -22.56 -4.01 -10.08
C THR A 249 -22.74 -3.12 -8.86
N ALA A 250 -23.39 -3.61 -7.78
CA ALA A 250 -23.55 -2.87 -6.53
C ALA A 250 -22.21 -2.48 -5.88
N HIS A 251 -21.22 -3.38 -5.89
CA HIS A 251 -19.90 -3.10 -5.32
C HIS A 251 -19.16 -2.01 -6.11
N HIS A 252 -19.29 -1.99 -7.44
CA HIS A 252 -18.50 -1.10 -8.29
C HIS A 252 -19.21 0.21 -8.67
N GLU A 253 -20.55 0.27 -8.62
CA GLU A 253 -21.32 1.51 -8.78
C GLU A 253 -20.97 2.51 -7.66
N THR A 254 -20.96 2.05 -6.40
CA THR A 254 -20.54 2.87 -5.25
C THR A 254 -19.09 3.38 -5.31
N THR A 255 -18.23 2.75 -6.11
CA THR A 255 -16.82 3.14 -6.27
C THR A 255 -16.66 4.30 -7.27
N GLY A 256 -17.61 4.50 -8.19
CA GLY A 256 -17.57 5.59 -9.18
C GLY A 256 -16.41 5.51 -10.19
N LEU A 257 -15.89 4.31 -10.45
CA LEU A 257 -14.75 4.13 -11.37
C LEU A 257 -15.21 4.07 -12.83
N LEU A 258 -14.41 4.65 -13.73
CA LEU A 258 -14.59 4.52 -15.19
C LEU A 258 -13.59 3.51 -15.75
N GLN A 259 -14.06 2.49 -16.47
CA GLN A 259 -13.21 1.49 -17.13
C GLN A 259 -13.79 1.08 -18.49
N THR A 260 -12.99 0.41 -19.32
CA THR A 260 -13.48 -0.14 -20.60
C THR A 260 -14.42 -1.32 -20.37
N GLN A 261 -15.31 -1.58 -21.33
CA GLN A 261 -16.20 -2.75 -21.30
C GLN A 261 -15.42 -4.06 -21.13
N SER A 262 -14.33 -4.24 -21.86
CA SER A 262 -13.46 -5.42 -21.74
C SER A 262 -12.88 -5.61 -20.33
N LYS A 263 -12.52 -4.51 -19.66
CA LYS A 263 -11.99 -4.55 -18.30
C LYS A 263 -13.08 -4.96 -17.31
N TRP A 264 -14.26 -4.38 -17.40
CA TRP A 264 -15.39 -4.74 -16.56
C TRP A 264 -15.79 -6.21 -16.71
N VAL A 265 -15.90 -6.70 -17.94
CA VAL A 265 -16.19 -8.12 -18.21
C VAL A 265 -15.12 -9.04 -17.62
N SER A 266 -13.83 -8.67 -17.75
CA SER A 266 -12.73 -9.47 -17.16
C SER A 266 -12.81 -9.55 -15.62
N LEU A 267 -13.20 -8.45 -14.96
CA LEU A 267 -13.35 -8.38 -13.52
C LEU A 267 -14.57 -9.18 -13.06
N LEU A 268 -15.69 -9.08 -13.79
CA LEU A 268 -16.91 -9.84 -13.51
C LEU A 268 -16.65 -11.35 -13.60
N VAL A 269 -15.97 -11.82 -14.65
CA VAL A 269 -15.65 -13.25 -14.81
C VAL A 269 -14.78 -13.76 -13.67
N LYS A 270 -13.82 -12.95 -13.21
CA LYS A 270 -13.01 -13.28 -12.04
C LYS A 270 -13.83 -13.30 -10.76
N TRP A 271 -14.70 -12.32 -10.56
CA TRP A 271 -15.58 -12.20 -9.40
C TRP A 271 -16.46 -13.45 -9.24
N VAL A 272 -17.21 -13.82 -10.29
CA VAL A 272 -18.12 -14.98 -10.27
C VAL A 272 -17.35 -16.29 -10.08
N LYS A 273 -16.16 -16.42 -10.67
CA LYS A 273 -15.28 -17.59 -10.47
C LYS A 273 -14.82 -17.72 -9.03
N ASP A 274 -14.36 -16.63 -8.43
CA ASP A 274 -13.88 -16.60 -7.04
C ASP A 274 -15.04 -16.82 -6.06
N ASP A 275 -16.22 -16.28 -6.34
CA ASP A 275 -17.43 -16.47 -5.54
C ASP A 275 -17.87 -17.94 -5.53
N LYS A 276 -17.90 -18.59 -6.70
CA LYS A 276 -18.16 -20.03 -6.81
C LYS A 276 -17.14 -20.87 -6.01
N ASN A 277 -15.86 -20.51 -6.09
CA ASN A 277 -14.81 -21.19 -5.33
C ASN A 277 -14.98 -21.00 -3.81
N ARG A 278 -15.39 -19.81 -3.36
CA ARG A 278 -15.71 -19.54 -1.95
C ARG A 278 -16.90 -20.37 -1.48
N ALA A 279 -17.99 -20.40 -2.25
CA ALA A 279 -19.16 -21.21 -1.94
C ALA A 279 -18.81 -22.71 -1.80
N SER A 280 -17.93 -23.23 -2.67
CA SER A 280 -17.47 -24.62 -2.59
C SER A 280 -16.55 -24.93 -1.39
N ASN A 281 -15.90 -23.93 -0.80
CA ASN A 281 -14.95 -24.09 0.30
C ASN A 281 -15.59 -23.93 1.69
N ILE A 282 -16.89 -23.66 1.77
CA ILE A 282 -17.62 -23.59 3.04
C ILE A 282 -17.77 -25.01 3.59
N ARG A 283 -16.88 -25.38 4.53
CA ARG A 283 -16.99 -26.65 5.26
C ARG A 283 -18.05 -26.50 6.36
N PRO A 284 -19.04 -27.40 6.46
CA PRO A 284 -19.97 -27.38 7.58
C PRO A 284 -19.20 -27.55 8.88
N PHE A 285 -19.54 -26.76 9.90
CA PHE A 285 -18.98 -26.95 11.24
C PHE A 285 -19.25 -28.39 11.69
N PRO A 286 -18.27 -29.09 12.27
CA PRO A 286 -18.51 -30.36 12.91
C PRO A 286 -19.64 -30.15 13.94
N LYS A 287 -20.72 -30.94 13.83
CA LYS A 287 -21.77 -30.91 14.84
C LYS A 287 -21.10 -31.14 16.20
N PRO A 288 -21.40 -30.36 17.25
CA PRO A 288 -20.81 -30.58 18.55
C PRO A 288 -21.08 -32.03 18.96
N GLN A 289 -20.03 -32.84 19.07
CA GLN A 289 -20.16 -34.08 19.81
C GLN A 289 -20.57 -33.67 21.22
N ALA A 290 -21.71 -34.16 21.68
CA ALA A 290 -22.18 -33.93 23.03
C ALA A 290 -21.18 -34.59 23.99
N ILE A 291 -20.11 -33.88 24.33
CA ILE A 291 -19.28 -34.22 25.48
C ILE A 291 -20.18 -33.95 26.67
N ALA A 292 -20.74 -35.02 27.23
CA ALA A 292 -21.52 -34.97 28.46
C ALA A 292 -20.68 -34.23 29.50
N ARG A 293 -21.11 -33.02 29.88
CA ARG A 293 -20.42 -32.12 30.83
C ARG A 293 -20.42 -32.64 32.29
N HIS A 294 -20.58 -33.96 32.48
CA HIS A 294 -20.74 -34.58 33.80
C HIS A 294 -19.76 -35.74 34.11
N THR A 295 -18.76 -36.01 33.26
CA THR A 295 -17.73 -37.03 33.59
C THR A 295 -16.56 -36.50 34.42
N LEU A 296 -16.68 -35.33 35.05
CA LEU A 296 -15.71 -34.78 36.02
C LEU A 296 -16.17 -34.92 37.48
N THR A 297 -17.23 -35.69 37.73
CA THR A 297 -17.67 -36.11 39.07
C THR A 297 -17.68 -37.64 39.21
N GLY A 298 -16.79 -38.32 38.48
CA GLY A 298 -16.52 -39.74 38.70
C GLY A 298 -15.77 -39.92 40.01
N SER A 299 -16.50 -40.31 41.07
CA SER A 299 -16.05 -40.90 42.33
C SER A 299 -14.60 -40.60 42.74
N ARG A 300 -14.35 -39.39 43.27
CA ARG A 300 -13.16 -39.17 44.09
C ARG A 300 -13.36 -39.93 45.40
N ASP A 301 -12.53 -40.93 45.64
CA ASP A 301 -12.58 -41.71 46.86
C ASP A 301 -11.90 -40.91 47.99
N TYR A 302 -12.68 -40.05 48.66
CA TYR A 302 -12.18 -39.12 49.67
C TYR A 302 -11.64 -39.81 50.95
N LYS A 303 -11.75 -41.14 51.02
CA LYS A 303 -11.22 -41.96 52.12
C LYS A 303 -9.88 -42.63 51.80
N ALA A 304 -9.34 -42.43 50.59
CA ALA A 304 -8.04 -42.95 50.22
C ALA A 304 -6.93 -42.30 51.07
N GLY A 305 -6.40 -43.04 52.05
CA GLY A 305 -5.27 -42.63 52.90
C GLY A 305 -5.59 -42.41 54.37
N THR A 306 -6.86 -42.38 54.78
CA THR A 306 -7.24 -42.17 56.18
C THR A 306 -7.47 -43.47 56.95
N LYS A 307 -6.97 -43.56 58.19
CA LYS A 307 -7.28 -44.66 59.12
C LYS A 307 -8.37 -44.23 60.11
N GLU A 308 -9.39 -45.06 60.26
CA GLU A 308 -10.53 -44.83 61.17
C GLU A 308 -10.18 -45.33 62.59
N ASN A 309 -10.39 -44.49 63.59
CA ASN A 309 -10.25 -44.87 64.99
C ASN A 309 -11.57 -45.46 65.52
N ALA A 310 -11.52 -46.26 66.60
CA ALA A 310 -12.69 -46.91 67.20
C ALA A 310 -13.81 -45.95 67.68
N ASN A 311 -13.53 -44.66 67.76
CA ASN A 311 -14.47 -43.61 68.17
C ASN A 311 -15.12 -42.89 66.97
N GLY A 312 -14.93 -43.39 65.73
CA GLY A 312 -15.56 -42.88 64.51
C GLY A 312 -14.89 -41.66 63.86
N THR A 313 -13.69 -41.28 64.31
CA THR A 313 -12.91 -40.16 63.73
C THR A 313 -11.76 -40.66 62.84
N PHE A 314 -11.48 -39.94 61.75
CA PHE A 314 -10.42 -40.28 60.78
C PHE A 314 -9.14 -39.46 61.02
N ARG A 315 -7.97 -40.08 60.85
CA ARG A 315 -6.66 -39.39 60.80
C ARG A 315 -5.93 -39.69 59.49
N LEU A 316 -5.17 -38.71 59.01
CA LEU A 316 -4.24 -38.83 57.89
C LEU A 316 -3.00 -39.65 58.29
#